data_AF-A0A0L0BQ50-F1
#
_entry.id   AF-A0A0L0BQ50-F1
#
_cell.length_a   1.000
_cell.length_b   1.000
_cell.length_c   1.000
_cell.angle_alpha   90.00
_cell.angle_beta   90.00
_cell.angle_gamma   90.00
#
_symmetry.space_group_name_H-M   'P 1'
#
loop_
_entity.id
_entity.type
_entity.pdbx_description
1 polymer ?
#
loop_
_entity_poly.entity_id
_entity_poly.type
_entity_poly.pdbx_seq_one_letter_code
_entity_poly.pdbx_strand_id
1 'polypeptide(L)'
;MTEENQKPSVRIDPLKYLNQIPQFSGDYRDLQTCINLIDRVYPLLTVYDEPSQLLFSDIINSRLTAKAREVMEINCQVQSWTDIKTVLHNNFGDRCGLEEMFDKLKGTTWDKTISVEFYNEIK
;
A
#
# COMPACT_ATOMS: atom_id res chain seq x y z
N MET A 1 20.19 27.01 -34.06
CA MET A 1 20.07 25.55 -34.02
C MET A 1 20.49 25.11 -32.63
N THR A 2 19.54 24.96 -31.72
CA THR A 2 19.80 24.47 -30.37
C THR A 2 19.46 22.99 -30.35
N GLU A 3 20.49 22.17 -30.16
CA GLU A 3 20.37 20.74 -29.91
C GLU A 3 19.56 20.56 -28.61
N GLU A 4 18.27 20.27 -28.75
CA GLU A 4 17.49 19.73 -27.64
C GLU A 4 18.07 18.37 -27.32
N ASN A 5 18.76 18.29 -26.18
CA ASN A 5 19.12 17.05 -25.51
C ASN A 5 17.83 16.26 -25.24
N GLN A 6 17.41 15.45 -26.22
CA GLN A 6 16.37 14.45 -26.05
C GLN A 6 16.88 13.44 -25.04
N LYS A 7 16.54 13.65 -23.77
CA LYS A 7 16.58 12.59 -22.75
C LYS A 7 15.95 11.35 -23.38
N PRO A 8 16.58 10.17 -23.28
CA PRO A 8 15.96 8.95 -23.78
C PRO A 8 14.61 8.81 -23.08
N SER A 9 13.53 9.00 -23.85
CA SER A 9 12.18 8.74 -23.39
C SER A 9 12.07 7.22 -23.30
N VAL A 10 12.39 6.68 -22.13
CA VAL A 10 12.13 5.27 -21.83
C VAL A 10 10.62 5.12 -21.87
N ARG A 11 10.08 4.68 -23.01
CA ARG A 11 8.69 4.24 -23.12
C ARG A 11 8.54 2.96 -22.34
N ILE A 12 8.15 3.11 -21.08
CA ILE A 12 7.73 2.03 -20.21
C ILE A 12 6.40 1.52 -20.76
N ASP A 13 6.26 0.19 -20.91
CA ASP A 13 4.99 -0.45 -21.27
C ASP A 13 4.18 -0.73 -20.00
N PRO A 14 3.12 0.07 -19.71
CA PRO A 14 2.32 -0.06 -18.49
C PRO A 14 1.78 -1.46 -18.25
N LEU A 15 1.30 -2.10 -19.33
CA LEU A 15 0.61 -3.37 -19.27
C LEU A 15 1.57 -4.50 -18.89
N LYS A 16 2.81 -4.42 -19.39
CA LYS A 16 3.85 -5.38 -19.02
C LYS A 16 4.13 -5.36 -17.52
N TYR A 17 4.20 -4.19 -16.89
CA TYR A 17 4.46 -4.09 -15.45
C TYR A 17 3.24 -4.51 -14.63
N LEU A 18 2.04 -4.03 -14.97
CA LEU A 18 0.82 -4.38 -14.25
C LEU A 18 0.53 -5.89 -14.27
N ASN A 19 0.79 -6.57 -15.39
CA ASN A 19 0.59 -8.03 -15.50
C ASN A 19 1.59 -8.86 -14.68
N GLN A 20 2.72 -8.27 -14.29
CA GLN A 20 3.74 -8.92 -13.45
C GLN A 20 3.45 -8.80 -11.95
N ILE A 21 2.50 -7.94 -11.56
CA ILE A 21 2.16 -7.73 -10.15
C ILE A 21 1.56 -9.02 -9.59
N PRO A 22 2.11 -9.62 -8.52
CA PRO A 22 1.57 -10.85 -7.95
C PRO A 22 0.09 -10.73 -7.61
N GLN A 23 -0.64 -11.85 -7.69
CA GLN A 23 -2.02 -11.86 -7.24
C GLN A 23 -2.09 -11.66 -5.72
N PHE A 24 -3.09 -10.91 -5.26
CA PHE A 24 -3.31 -10.65 -3.85
C PHE A 24 -4.61 -11.30 -3.38
N SER A 25 -4.51 -12.22 -2.42
CA SER A 25 -5.64 -13.02 -1.92
C SER A 25 -6.30 -12.44 -0.66
N GLY A 26 -5.69 -11.44 -0.02
CA GLY A 26 -6.17 -10.86 1.24
C GLY A 26 -5.33 -11.19 2.49
N ASP A 27 -4.10 -11.71 2.36
CA ASP A 27 -3.18 -11.89 3.49
C ASP A 27 -2.52 -10.55 3.87
N TYR A 28 -2.65 -10.13 5.13
CA TYR A 28 -2.09 -8.86 5.61
C TYR A 28 -0.57 -8.78 5.44
N ARG A 29 0.15 -9.92 5.47
CA ARG A 29 1.61 -9.99 5.32
C ARG A 29 2.05 -9.61 3.91
N ASP A 30 1.22 -9.88 2.92
CA ASP A 30 1.51 -9.62 1.50
C ASP A 30 1.01 -8.24 1.04
N LEU A 31 0.12 -7.61 1.82
CA LEU A 31 -0.53 -6.36 1.46
C LEU A 31 0.49 -5.25 1.14
N GLN A 32 1.48 -5.05 2.02
CA GLN A 32 2.44 -3.96 1.84
C GLN A 32 3.32 -4.17 0.60
N THR A 33 3.69 -5.41 0.32
CA THR A 33 4.44 -5.76 -0.90
C THR A 33 3.60 -5.47 -2.15
N CYS A 34 2.34 -5.89 -2.16
CA CYS A 34 1.41 -5.64 -3.26
C CYS A 34 1.28 -4.13 -3.55
N ILE A 35 0.98 -3.34 -2.51
CA ILE A 35 0.82 -1.88 -2.60
C ILE A 35 2.11 -1.21 -3.10
N ASN A 36 3.26 -1.58 -2.54
CA ASN A 36 4.54 -1.00 -2.93
C ASN A 36 4.89 -1.27 -4.40
N LEU A 37 4.52 -2.44 -4.94
CA LEU A 37 4.77 -2.76 -6.35
C LEU A 37 3.92 -1.89 -7.27
N ILE A 38 2.64 -1.68 -6.94
CA ILE A 38 1.75 -0.84 -7.72
C ILE A 38 2.15 0.64 -7.60
N ASP A 39 2.47 1.13 -6.40
CA ASP A 39 2.90 2.51 -6.14
C ASP A 39 4.18 2.90 -6.90
N ARG A 40 5.06 1.94 -7.20
CA ARG A 40 6.25 2.21 -8.03
C ARG A 40 5.91 2.53 -9.49
N VAL A 41 4.83 1.95 -9.99
CA VAL A 41 4.42 2.08 -11.39
C VAL A 41 3.36 3.15 -11.55
N TYR A 42 2.50 3.35 -10.54
CA TYR A 42 1.33 4.24 -10.62
C TYR A 42 1.63 5.67 -11.06
N PRO A 43 2.69 6.37 -10.60
CA PRO A 43 3.02 7.72 -11.08
C PRO A 43 3.33 7.77 -12.59
N LEU A 44 3.76 6.65 -13.17
CA LEU A 44 4.00 6.51 -14.60
C LEU A 44 2.70 6.25 -15.37
N LEU A 45 1.66 5.79 -14.69
CA LEU A 45 0.33 5.54 -15.27
C LEU A 45 -0.51 6.81 -15.30
N THR A 46 -0.31 7.72 -14.35
CA THR A 46 -1.06 8.98 -14.25
C THR A 46 -0.77 9.98 -15.37
N VAL A 47 0.25 9.74 -16.20
CA VAL A 47 0.54 10.57 -17.39
C VAL A 47 -0.37 10.27 -18.57
N TYR A 48 -1.07 9.13 -18.54
CA TYR A 48 -2.01 8.72 -19.58
C TYR A 48 -3.38 9.37 -19.35
N ASP A 49 -4.21 9.36 -20.39
CA ASP A 49 -5.58 9.88 -20.34
C ASP A 49 -6.46 9.09 -19.36
N GLU A 50 -7.56 9.72 -18.92
CA GLU A 50 -8.49 9.17 -17.93
C GLU A 50 -9.05 7.78 -18.31
N PRO A 51 -9.48 7.50 -19.56
CA PRO A 51 -9.85 6.16 -19.99
C PRO A 51 -8.75 5.10 -19.78
N SER A 52 -7.50 5.44 -20.09
CA SER A 52 -6.36 4.55 -19.86
C SER A 52 -6.15 4.27 -18.37
N GLN A 53 -6.32 5.29 -17.52
CA GLN A 53 -6.21 5.14 -16.06
C GLN A 53 -7.30 4.23 -15.47
N LEU A 54 -8.52 4.28 -16.00
CA LEU A 54 -9.60 3.34 -15.64
C LEU A 54 -9.22 1.91 -16.02
N LEU A 55 -8.73 1.70 -17.25
CA LEU A 55 -8.27 0.38 -17.70
C LEU A 55 -7.14 -0.16 -16.81
N PHE A 56 -6.19 0.68 -16.39
CA PHE A 56 -5.14 0.28 -15.48
C PHE A 56 -5.68 -0.14 -14.11
N SER A 57 -6.70 0.57 -13.62
CA SER A 57 -7.37 0.23 -12.35
C SER A 57 -8.13 -1.10 -12.46
N ASP A 58 -8.77 -1.38 -13.61
CA ASP A 58 -9.40 -2.68 -13.88
C ASP A 58 -8.38 -3.82 -13.91
N ILE A 59 -7.21 -3.59 -14.51
CA ILE A 59 -6.13 -4.57 -14.52
C ILE A 59 -5.64 -4.83 -13.10
N ILE A 60 -5.43 -3.80 -12.29
CA ILE A 60 -5.06 -3.94 -10.89
C ILE A 60 -6.11 -4.76 -10.14
N ASN A 61 -7.40 -4.43 -10.29
CA ASN A 61 -8.51 -5.17 -9.69
C ASN A 61 -8.54 -6.63 -10.13
N SER A 62 -8.20 -6.94 -11.38
CA SER A 62 -8.13 -8.33 -11.87
C SER A 62 -7.08 -9.18 -11.16
N ARG A 63 -6.05 -8.55 -10.58
CA ARG A 63 -5.01 -9.22 -9.77
C ARG A 63 -5.48 -9.54 -8.35
N LEU A 64 -6.60 -8.98 -7.91
CA LEU A 64 -7.21 -9.33 -6.63
C LEU A 64 -7.98 -10.66 -6.76
N THR A 65 -7.75 -11.55 -5.81
CA THR A 65 -8.33 -12.91 -5.79
C THR A 65 -8.89 -13.23 -4.41
N ALA A 66 -9.67 -14.32 -4.33
CA ALA A 66 -10.25 -14.82 -3.08
C ALA A 66 -10.94 -13.69 -2.27
N LYS A 67 -10.58 -13.54 -0.99
CA LYS A 67 -11.18 -12.57 -0.08
C LYS A 67 -10.96 -11.12 -0.53
N ALA A 68 -9.82 -10.81 -1.15
CA ALA A 68 -9.57 -9.47 -1.69
C ALA A 68 -10.52 -9.12 -2.84
N ARG A 69 -10.89 -10.12 -3.67
CA ARG A 69 -11.90 -9.95 -4.72
C ARG A 69 -13.29 -9.71 -4.12
N GLU A 70 -13.70 -10.53 -3.16
CA GLU A 70 -15.01 -10.37 -2.49
C GLU A 70 -15.16 -8.97 -1.87
N VAL A 71 -14.11 -8.47 -1.21
CA VAL A 71 -14.11 -7.10 -0.66
C VAL A 71 -14.26 -6.06 -1.75
N MET A 72 -13.63 -6.26 -2.92
CA MET A 72 -13.73 -5.29 -4.01
C MET A 72 -15.08 -5.33 -4.72
N GLU A 73 -15.72 -6.50 -4.82
CA GLU A 73 -17.08 -6.66 -5.35
C GLU A 73 -18.11 -5.93 -4.49
N ILE A 74 -17.92 -5.90 -3.16
CA ILE A 74 -18.75 -5.10 -2.23
C ILE A 74 -18.52 -3.59 -2.44
N ASN A 75 -17.31 -3.19 -2.85
CA ASN A 75 -16.92 -1.80 -3.07
C ASN A 75 -16.91 -1.45 -4.57
N CYS A 76 -17.97 -1.80 -5.30
CA CYS A 76 -18.04 -1.69 -6.76
C CYS A 76 -17.92 -0.25 -7.33
N GLN A 77 -18.09 0.77 -6.50
CA GLN A 77 -17.89 2.18 -6.86
C GLN A 77 -16.42 2.60 -7.02
N VAL A 78 -15.47 1.72 -6.68
CA VAL A 78 -14.04 2.00 -6.69
C VAL A 78 -13.51 2.01 -8.14
N GLN A 79 -13.00 3.15 -8.59
CA GLN A 79 -12.56 3.34 -9.99
C GLN A 79 -11.10 3.76 -10.14
N SER A 80 -10.42 4.11 -9.05
CA SER A 80 -9.02 4.55 -9.06
C SER A 80 -8.14 3.66 -8.18
N TRP A 81 -6.85 3.59 -8.50
CA TRP A 81 -5.88 2.93 -7.62
C TRP A 81 -5.88 3.49 -6.20
N THR A 82 -6.05 4.81 -6.04
CA THR A 82 -6.10 5.45 -4.72
C THR A 82 -7.24 4.90 -3.86
N ASP A 83 -8.40 4.70 -4.49
CA ASP A 83 -9.58 4.12 -3.83
C ASP A 83 -9.36 2.64 -3.53
N ILE A 84 -8.84 1.87 -4.51
CA ILE A 84 -8.49 0.45 -4.34
C ILE A 84 -7.54 0.29 -3.14
N LYS A 85 -6.46 1.07 -3.11
CA LYS A 85 -5.45 1.06 -2.05
C LYS A 85 -6.07 1.35 -0.68
N THR A 86 -6.97 2.32 -0.61
CA THR A 86 -7.68 2.66 0.64
C THR A 86 -8.55 1.51 1.12
N VAL A 87 -9.32 0.90 0.23
CA VAL A 87 -10.15 -0.28 0.55
C VAL A 87 -9.28 -1.44 1.04
N LEU A 88 -8.17 -1.72 0.36
CA LEU A 88 -7.26 -2.79 0.76
C LEU A 88 -6.63 -2.55 2.13
N HIS A 89 -6.16 -1.34 2.41
CA HIS A 89 -5.65 -0.99 3.75
C HIS A 89 -6.72 -1.11 4.84
N ASN A 90 -7.95 -0.67 4.60
CA ASN A 90 -9.00 -0.70 5.62
C ASN A 90 -9.45 -2.13 5.99
N ASN A 91 -9.38 -3.06 5.03
CA ASN A 91 -9.86 -4.43 5.18
C ASN A 91 -8.77 -5.44 5.52
N PHE A 92 -7.55 -5.24 5.03
CA PHE A 92 -6.43 -6.17 5.15
C PHE A 92 -5.20 -5.57 5.80
N GLY A 93 -5.19 -4.25 6.05
CA GLY A 93 -4.11 -3.59 6.77
C GLY A 93 -3.95 -4.19 8.14
N ASP A 94 -2.70 -4.33 8.56
CA ASP A 94 -2.39 -4.68 9.93
C ASP A 94 -2.92 -3.55 10.82
N ARG A 95 -4.09 -3.78 11.41
CA ARG A 95 -4.57 -2.95 12.50
C ARG A 95 -3.71 -3.34 13.68
N CYS A 96 -2.50 -2.79 13.75
CA CYS A 96 -1.73 -2.76 14.98
C CYS A 96 -2.69 -2.11 15.98
N GLY A 97 -3.38 -2.96 16.75
CA GLY A 97 -4.46 -2.52 17.62
C GLY A 97 -3.86 -1.49 18.55
N LEU A 98 -4.65 -0.51 19.00
CA LEU A 98 -4.21 0.40 20.06
C LEU A 98 -3.59 -0.38 21.22
N GLU A 99 -4.07 -1.61 21.48
CA GLU A 99 -3.52 -2.58 22.42
C GLU A 99 -2.09 -3.04 22.08
N GLU A 100 -1.78 -3.43 20.84
CA GLU A 100 -0.44 -3.84 20.44
C GLU A 100 0.54 -2.65 20.40
N MET A 101 0.06 -1.45 20.06
CA MET A 101 0.84 -0.22 20.19
C MET A 101 1.09 0.11 21.67
N PHE A 102 0.10 -0.07 22.54
CA PHE A 102 0.21 0.15 23.97
C PHE A 102 1.17 -0.84 24.63
N ASP A 103 1.14 -2.11 24.24
CA ASP A 103 2.06 -3.13 24.71
C ASP A 103 3.50 -2.88 24.25
N LYS A 104 3.70 -2.42 22.99
CA LYS A 104 5.02 -1.95 22.51
C LYS A 104 5.51 -0.71 23.27
N LEU A 105 4.61 0.21 23.64
CA LEU A 105 4.91 1.39 24.47
C LEU A 105 5.27 1.03 25.91
N LYS A 106 4.55 0.08 26.52
CA LYS A 106 4.87 -0.48 27.84
C LYS A 106 6.21 -1.21 27.86
N GLY A 107 6.49 -2.03 26.84
CA GLY A 107 7.77 -2.72 26.72
C GLY A 107 8.95 -1.74 26.61
N THR A 108 8.80 -0.66 25.85
CA THR A 108 9.86 0.36 25.71
C THR A 108 10.01 1.30 26.91
N THR A 109 8.94 1.53 27.68
CA THR A 109 9.03 2.32 28.93
C THR A 109 9.59 1.51 30.09
N TRP A 110 9.36 0.19 30.14
CA TRP A 110 9.94 -0.66 31.20
C TRP A 110 11.46 -0.84 31.06
N ASP A 111 11.96 -0.95 29.83
CA ASP A 111 13.41 -1.10 29.58
C ASP A 111 14.22 0.19 29.72
N LYS A 112 13.58 1.37 29.69
CA LYS A 112 14.25 2.68 29.87
C LYS A 112 14.02 3.35 31.21
N THR A 113 13.01 2.95 31.98
CA THR A 113 12.60 3.65 33.21
C THR A 113 12.79 2.81 34.48
N ILE A 114 13.54 1.71 34.39
CA ILE A 114 14.14 1.06 35.57
C ILE A 114 15.64 1.36 35.58
N SER A 115 15.94 2.65 35.63
CA SER A 115 17.21 3.13 36.14
C SER A 115 16.92 4.36 36.98
N VAL A 116 16.79 4.10 38.28
CA VAL A 116 17.13 5.03 39.36
C VAL A 116 16.07 6.13 39.62
N GLU A 117 15.23 5.91 40.65
CA GLU A 117 14.78 6.89 41.68
C GLU A 117 13.31 6.84 42.15
N PHE A 118 12.41 6.02 41.60
CA PHE A 118 11.00 6.08 42.07
C PHE A 118 10.71 5.40 43.43
N TYR A 119 11.70 4.78 44.09
CA TYR A 119 11.47 3.98 45.30
C TYR A 119 11.91 4.61 46.63
N ASN A 120 12.29 5.89 46.67
CA ASN A 120 12.77 6.54 47.90
C ASN A 120 11.94 7.72 48.43
N GLU A 121 10.80 8.08 47.82
CA GLU A 121 9.98 9.21 48.32
C GLU A 121 8.68 8.79 49.05
N ILE A 122 8.55 7.51 49.41
CA ILE A 122 7.51 7.07 50.37
C ILE A 122 8.22 6.46 51.58
N LYS A 123 8.84 7.31 52.40
CA LYS A 123 9.21 6.97 53.76
C LYS A 123 9.12 8.18 54.68
#